data_AF-A0A354Z8P0-F1
#
_entry.id   AF-A0A354Z8P0-F1
#
_cell.length_a   1.000
_cell.length_b   1.000
_cell.length_c   1.000
_cell.angle_alpha   90.00
_cell.angle_beta   90.00
_cell.angle_gamma   90.00
#
_symmetry.space_group_name_H-M   'P 1'
#
loop_
_entity.id
_entity.type
_entity.pdbx_description
1 polymer ?
#
loop_
_entity_poly.entity_id
_entity_poly.type
_entity_poly.pdbx_seq_one_letter_code
_entity_poly.pdbx_strand_id
1 'polypeptide(L)'
;EVLDRLHTVYERLTPADPLVRDAWLFEQFVELPALAEEGWQAEQRAVATARAEAAKALHAECGAVGVRALARRLASPGFLGAAVFEGGLRGQALEELIETAARSDHEGERGLAHGLIVAAFREYQASWALALIARARTEGWGDTALLTVLRALPMERWVWDQAAAAGPDIEAGYWRTIPVFWLDRDSQEVAFAISQLLRVGRAVSALDLAANADQAEVPTRLLVELLRAAAAPTTTPGADDPLPSAHDVAAVFTILDQRDDIDAQTLGQLEWIWLRALAHSSRPVKLLPKALSEQPALFVQMLKAVFKSRGGESEPEPEPVPEEVGQARMRAEQAFELLRQADRLPGTRDDGTLDAEALRAWIAEVRELAGAAGRAEAADGQIGRLLSAAPTGADGHWPAEAVRAALDHFRSQAMSNGFCVGKLNRRGATTRRPGDGGAQERQLATSYRTWARAVEREHPFTAQALDALADDYEHDAQWHDQDAERQDWQD
;
A
#
# COMPACT_ATOMS: atom_id res chain seq x y z
N GLU A 1 34.36 -37.43 13.85
CA GLU A 1 33.93 -38.83 13.57
C GLU A 1 32.57 -38.92 12.86
N VAL A 2 31.45 -38.46 13.43
CA VAL A 2 30.14 -38.52 12.74
C VAL A 2 30.10 -37.63 11.49
N LEU A 3 30.63 -36.40 11.59
CA LEU A 3 30.73 -35.47 10.45
C LEU A 3 31.63 -36.02 9.34
N ASP A 4 32.76 -36.64 9.67
CA ASP A 4 33.67 -37.24 8.68
C ASP A 4 33.02 -38.41 7.92
N ARG A 5 32.19 -39.21 8.62
CA ARG A 5 31.41 -40.30 8.02
C ARG A 5 30.31 -39.75 7.10
N LEU A 6 29.64 -38.67 7.50
CA LEU A 6 28.65 -37.99 6.66
C LEU A 6 29.29 -37.35 5.43
N HIS A 7 30.46 -36.71 5.59
CA HIS A 7 31.23 -36.15 4.48
C HIS A 7 31.66 -37.23 3.48
N THR A 8 32.13 -38.39 3.97
CA THR A 8 32.44 -39.54 3.09
C THR A 8 31.21 -40.02 2.30
N VAL A 9 30.02 -40.01 2.90
CA VAL A 9 28.78 -40.37 2.20
C VAL A 9 28.40 -39.30 1.18
N TYR A 10 28.55 -38.02 1.55
CA TYR A 10 28.32 -36.87 0.65
C TYR A 10 29.18 -36.97 -0.62
N GLU A 11 30.49 -37.19 -0.48
CA GLU A 11 31.41 -37.38 -1.62
C GLU A 11 30.98 -38.55 -2.51
N ARG A 12 30.48 -39.65 -1.94
CA ARG A 12 30.01 -40.82 -2.70
C ARG A 12 28.68 -40.60 -3.42
N LEU A 13 27.84 -39.71 -2.91
CA LEU A 13 26.54 -39.35 -3.51
C LEU A 13 26.66 -38.16 -4.46
N THR A 14 27.84 -37.54 -4.54
CA THR A 14 28.10 -36.40 -5.43
C THR A 14 27.97 -36.84 -6.89
N PRO A 15 27.10 -36.19 -7.68
CA PRO A 15 26.91 -36.54 -9.09
C PRO A 15 28.21 -36.41 -9.91
N ALA A 16 28.40 -37.33 -10.86
CA ALA A 16 29.55 -37.30 -11.77
C ALA A 16 29.40 -36.28 -12.90
N ASP A 17 28.16 -35.96 -13.31
CA ASP A 17 27.89 -34.88 -14.27
C ASP A 17 28.11 -33.52 -13.59
N PRO A 18 29.10 -32.71 -14.03
CA PRO A 18 29.40 -31.42 -13.41
C PRO A 18 28.20 -30.48 -13.44
N LEU A 19 27.30 -30.60 -14.43
CA LEU A 19 26.10 -29.77 -14.52
C LEU A 19 25.08 -30.10 -13.43
N VAL A 20 24.98 -31.37 -13.02
CA VAL A 20 24.09 -31.79 -11.91
C VAL A 20 24.76 -31.50 -10.58
N ARG A 21 26.07 -31.76 -10.49
CA ARG A 21 26.90 -31.55 -9.30
C ARG A 21 26.86 -30.10 -8.82
N ASP A 22 26.98 -29.15 -9.75
CA ASP A 22 27.21 -27.76 -9.40
C ASP A 22 25.92 -26.91 -9.41
N ALA A 23 24.81 -27.41 -9.96
CA ALA A 23 23.58 -26.61 -10.14
C ALA A 23 23.04 -26.02 -8.84
N TRP A 24 23.01 -26.82 -7.76
CA TRP A 24 22.46 -26.40 -6.46
C TRP A 24 23.21 -25.21 -5.84
N LEU A 25 24.50 -25.02 -6.17
CA LEU A 25 25.30 -23.90 -5.67
C LEU A 25 24.80 -22.56 -6.22
N PHE A 26 24.06 -22.54 -7.32
CA PHE A 26 23.59 -21.31 -7.97
C PHE A 26 22.12 -21.00 -7.69
N GLU A 27 21.52 -21.66 -6.71
CA GLU A 27 20.18 -21.33 -6.20
C GLU A 27 20.20 -20.05 -5.34
N GLN A 28 19.03 -19.44 -5.11
CA GLN A 28 18.95 -18.20 -4.31
C GLN A 28 19.38 -18.41 -2.84
N PHE A 29 19.02 -19.55 -2.26
CA PHE A 29 19.35 -19.92 -0.90
C PHE A 29 20.23 -21.17 -0.93
N VAL A 30 21.45 -21.05 -0.40
CA VAL A 30 22.47 -22.11 -0.43
C VAL A 30 23.02 -22.29 0.96
N GLU A 31 22.86 -23.50 1.51
CA GLU A 31 23.44 -23.89 2.78
C GLU A 31 24.64 -24.80 2.51
N LEU A 32 25.84 -24.33 2.83
CA LEU A 32 27.05 -25.12 2.66
C LEU A 32 27.17 -26.18 3.78
N PRO A 33 27.53 -27.43 3.47
CA PRO A 33 27.64 -28.50 4.47
C PRO A 33 28.66 -28.24 5.60
N ALA A 34 29.64 -27.37 5.36
CA ALA A 34 30.64 -26.96 6.34
C ALA A 34 30.93 -25.47 6.21
N LEU A 35 30.69 -24.73 7.29
CA LEU A 35 31.10 -23.32 7.42
C LEU A 35 32.34 -23.25 8.33
N ALA A 36 33.35 -22.52 7.88
CA ALA A 36 34.58 -22.31 8.65
C ALA A 36 34.40 -21.25 9.76
N GLU A 37 33.45 -20.33 9.58
CA GLU A 37 33.16 -19.22 10.48
C GLU A 37 31.65 -19.03 10.61
N GLU A 38 31.18 -18.70 11.82
CA GLU A 38 29.78 -18.38 12.09
C GLU A 38 29.44 -16.93 11.68
N GLY A 39 28.23 -16.74 11.14
CA GLY A 39 27.68 -15.42 10.81
C GLY A 39 27.40 -15.23 9.32
N TRP A 40 26.31 -14.50 9.04
CA TRP A 40 25.76 -14.37 7.68
C TRP A 40 26.76 -13.81 6.65
N GLN A 41 27.68 -12.94 7.05
CA GLN A 41 28.71 -12.37 6.16
C GLN A 41 29.79 -13.40 5.80
N ALA A 42 30.15 -14.27 6.75
CA ALA A 42 31.10 -15.35 6.50
C ALA A 42 30.48 -16.41 5.59
N GLU A 43 29.21 -16.74 5.83
CA GLU A 43 28.43 -17.65 4.98
C GLU A 43 28.32 -17.13 3.54
N GLN A 44 27.95 -15.86 3.33
CA GLN A 44 27.91 -15.29 1.98
C GLN A 44 29.27 -15.34 1.26
N ARG A 45 30.38 -15.04 1.97
CA ARG A 45 31.73 -15.14 1.40
C ARG A 45 32.12 -16.57 1.05
N ALA A 46 31.74 -17.55 1.89
CA ALA A 46 31.99 -18.96 1.65
C ALA A 46 31.21 -19.45 0.42
N VAL A 47 29.93 -19.09 0.31
CA VAL A 47 29.09 -19.41 -0.86
C VAL A 47 29.66 -18.76 -2.13
N ALA A 48 30.08 -17.49 -2.08
CA ALA A 48 30.69 -16.82 -3.23
C ALA A 48 31.98 -17.52 -3.68
N THR A 49 32.85 -17.90 -2.73
CA THR A 49 34.08 -18.65 -3.02
C THR A 49 33.78 -20.00 -3.68
N ALA A 50 32.86 -20.77 -3.10
CA ALA A 50 32.48 -22.08 -3.62
C ALA A 50 31.88 -21.98 -5.04
N ARG A 51 31.05 -20.96 -5.30
CA ARG A 51 30.52 -20.66 -6.64
C ARG A 51 31.62 -20.35 -7.64
N ALA A 52 32.57 -19.48 -7.28
CA ALA A 52 33.67 -19.08 -8.15
C ALA A 52 34.59 -20.28 -8.49
N GLU A 53 34.89 -21.14 -7.51
CA GLU A 53 35.67 -22.36 -7.71
C GLU A 53 34.94 -23.36 -8.63
N ALA A 54 33.65 -23.62 -8.38
CA ALA A 54 32.84 -24.50 -9.22
C ALA A 54 32.72 -23.96 -10.66
N ALA A 55 32.45 -22.67 -10.82
CA ALA A 55 32.37 -22.03 -12.14
C ALA A 55 33.70 -22.09 -12.90
N LYS A 56 34.82 -21.88 -12.20
CA LYS A 56 36.17 -21.99 -12.77
C LYS A 56 36.47 -23.43 -13.22
N ALA A 57 36.16 -24.42 -12.39
CA ALA A 57 36.34 -25.83 -12.73
C ALA A 57 35.48 -26.22 -13.94
N LEU A 58 34.19 -25.85 -13.93
CA LEU A 58 33.28 -26.10 -15.05
C LEU A 58 33.77 -25.46 -16.35
N HIS A 59 34.26 -24.21 -16.30
CA HIS A 59 34.80 -23.55 -17.47
C HIS A 59 36.08 -24.22 -17.99
N ALA A 60 36.96 -24.68 -17.10
CA ALA A 60 38.18 -25.39 -17.47
C ALA A 60 37.89 -26.77 -18.10
N GLU A 61 36.88 -27.50 -17.60
CA GLU A 61 36.52 -28.83 -18.08
C GLU A 61 35.66 -28.80 -19.36
N CYS A 62 34.68 -27.90 -19.42
CA CYS A 62 33.62 -27.93 -20.44
C CYS A 62 33.55 -26.64 -21.29
N GLY A 63 34.41 -25.66 -21.04
CA GLY A 63 34.47 -24.40 -21.78
C GLY A 63 33.20 -23.56 -21.68
N ALA A 64 33.07 -22.57 -22.58
CA ALA A 64 31.89 -21.70 -22.67
C ALA A 64 30.58 -22.47 -22.95
N VAL A 65 30.66 -23.60 -23.66
CA VAL A 65 29.50 -24.44 -23.97
C VAL A 65 28.92 -25.07 -22.70
N GLY A 66 29.78 -25.60 -21.82
CA GLY A 66 29.36 -26.17 -20.54
C GLY A 66 28.73 -25.13 -19.61
N VAL A 67 29.32 -23.94 -19.51
CA VAL A 67 28.77 -22.83 -18.71
C VAL A 67 27.37 -22.45 -19.20
N ARG A 68 27.19 -22.29 -20.51
CA ARG A 68 25.87 -22.00 -21.09
C ARG A 68 24.87 -23.14 -20.88
N ALA A 69 25.31 -24.39 -20.98
CA ALA A 69 24.47 -25.56 -20.71
C ALA A 69 23.99 -25.59 -19.25
N LEU A 70 24.85 -25.23 -18.29
CA LEU A 70 24.45 -25.09 -16.88
C LEU A 70 23.44 -23.95 -16.72
N ALA A 71 23.72 -22.78 -17.31
CA ALA A 71 22.85 -21.61 -17.21
C ALA A 71 21.41 -21.89 -17.65
N ARG A 72 21.19 -22.76 -18.65
CA ARG A 72 19.85 -23.17 -19.10
C ARG A 72 19.06 -23.99 -18.07
N ARG A 73 19.74 -24.57 -17.07
CA ARG A 73 19.14 -25.45 -16.05
C ARG A 73 18.88 -24.74 -14.72
N LEU A 74 19.35 -23.50 -14.57
CA LEU A 74 19.29 -22.76 -13.32
C LEU A 74 18.05 -21.85 -13.26
N ALA A 75 17.46 -21.74 -12.07
CA ALA A 75 16.44 -20.73 -11.80
C ALA A 75 17.05 -19.31 -11.69
N SER A 76 18.30 -19.20 -11.21
CA SER A 76 19.01 -17.92 -11.04
C SER A 76 20.39 -17.89 -11.73
N PRO A 77 20.45 -17.88 -13.08
CA PRO A 77 21.72 -17.93 -13.83
C PRO A 77 22.66 -16.73 -13.61
N GLY A 78 22.15 -15.62 -13.08
CA GLY A 78 22.96 -14.45 -12.73
C GLY A 78 24.08 -14.77 -11.74
N PHE A 79 23.84 -15.68 -10.78
CA PHE A 79 24.88 -16.12 -9.85
C PHE A 79 26.00 -16.87 -10.55
N LEU A 80 25.68 -17.69 -11.56
CA LEU A 80 26.68 -18.36 -12.38
C LEU A 80 27.50 -17.34 -13.18
N GLY A 81 26.87 -16.32 -13.76
CA GLY A 81 27.57 -15.28 -14.50
C GLY A 81 28.59 -14.53 -13.63
N ALA A 82 28.18 -14.11 -12.44
CA ALA A 82 29.07 -13.45 -11.50
C ALA A 82 30.23 -14.37 -11.09
N ALA A 83 29.95 -15.64 -10.78
CA ALA A 83 30.95 -16.62 -10.39
C ALA A 83 31.96 -16.95 -11.49
N VAL A 84 31.55 -17.01 -12.76
CA VAL A 84 32.46 -17.22 -13.90
C VAL A 84 33.44 -16.05 -14.03
N PHE A 85 32.96 -14.82 -13.82
CA PHE A 85 33.84 -13.66 -13.78
C PHE A 85 34.77 -13.72 -12.57
N GLU A 86 34.27 -13.97 -11.36
CA GLU A 86 35.09 -14.07 -10.13
C GLU A 86 36.12 -15.21 -10.22
N GLY A 87 35.80 -16.30 -10.93
CA GLY A 87 36.69 -17.42 -11.22
C GLY A 87 37.86 -17.11 -12.16
N GLY A 88 37.90 -15.91 -12.76
CA GLY A 88 39.04 -15.38 -13.50
C GLY A 88 38.85 -15.20 -15.00
N LEU A 89 37.64 -15.33 -15.55
CA LEU A 89 37.38 -15.08 -16.97
C LEU A 89 37.56 -13.59 -17.31
N ARG A 90 38.45 -13.26 -18.26
CA ARG A 90 38.85 -11.89 -18.60
C ARG A 90 39.10 -11.73 -20.11
N GLY A 91 39.19 -10.48 -20.58
CA GLY A 91 39.58 -10.14 -21.94
C GLY A 91 38.62 -10.66 -23.02
N GLN A 92 39.16 -11.08 -24.16
CA GLN A 92 38.35 -11.50 -25.33
C GLN A 92 37.39 -12.66 -25.02
N ALA A 93 37.81 -13.63 -24.20
CA ALA A 93 36.95 -14.77 -23.85
C ALA A 93 35.71 -14.35 -23.03
N LEU A 94 35.84 -13.31 -22.20
CA LEU A 94 34.71 -12.70 -21.48
C LEU A 94 33.76 -12.03 -22.46
N GLU A 95 34.29 -11.22 -23.37
CA GLU A 95 33.48 -10.48 -24.35
C GLU A 95 32.73 -11.39 -25.32
N GLU A 96 33.35 -12.47 -25.78
CA GLU A 96 32.71 -13.48 -26.64
C GLU A 96 31.59 -14.24 -25.92
N LEU A 97 31.79 -14.56 -24.63
CA LEU A 97 30.77 -15.23 -23.84
C LEU A 97 29.58 -14.30 -23.57
N ILE A 98 29.82 -13.03 -23.20
CA ILE A 98 28.77 -12.03 -23.01
C ILE A 98 27.95 -11.89 -24.29
N GLU A 99 28.60 -11.73 -25.45
CA GLU A 99 27.92 -11.61 -26.74
C GLU A 99 27.05 -12.84 -27.04
N THR A 100 27.66 -14.02 -27.01
CA THR A 100 26.97 -15.27 -27.38
C THR A 100 25.78 -15.53 -26.46
N ALA A 101 25.93 -15.26 -25.17
CA ALA A 101 24.90 -15.49 -24.17
C ALA A 101 23.78 -14.43 -24.22
N ALA A 102 24.12 -13.15 -24.45
CA ALA A 102 23.13 -12.07 -24.56
C ALA A 102 22.26 -12.19 -25.82
N ARG A 103 22.84 -12.66 -26.94
CA ARG A 103 22.14 -12.89 -28.22
C ARG A 103 21.31 -14.17 -28.25
N SER A 104 21.31 -14.95 -27.17
CA SER A 104 20.63 -16.24 -27.10
C SER A 104 19.11 -16.07 -26.94
N ASP A 105 18.34 -16.97 -27.56
CA ASP A 105 16.89 -17.07 -27.38
C ASP A 105 16.50 -17.66 -26.01
N HIS A 106 17.43 -18.31 -25.31
CA HIS A 106 17.18 -18.92 -24.00
C HIS A 106 17.38 -17.93 -22.85
N GLU A 107 16.38 -17.75 -21.99
CA GLU A 107 16.43 -16.81 -20.86
C GLU A 107 17.59 -17.10 -19.89
N GLY A 108 17.85 -18.40 -19.63
CA GLY A 108 18.95 -18.84 -18.77
C GLY A 108 20.31 -18.29 -19.21
N GLU A 109 20.58 -18.27 -20.52
CA GLU A 109 21.84 -17.74 -21.04
C GLU A 109 21.88 -16.20 -21.00
N ARG A 110 20.75 -15.54 -21.24
CA ARG A 110 20.69 -14.08 -21.05
C ARG A 110 20.90 -13.71 -19.58
N GLY A 111 20.41 -14.52 -18.65
CA GLY A 111 20.69 -14.39 -17.22
C GLY A 111 22.18 -14.57 -16.89
N LEU A 112 22.87 -15.51 -17.55
CA LEU A 112 24.32 -15.66 -17.45
C LEU A 112 25.04 -14.39 -17.94
N ALA A 113 24.65 -13.85 -19.09
CA ALA A 113 25.21 -12.60 -19.61
C ALA A 113 25.00 -11.42 -18.64
N HIS A 114 23.80 -11.31 -18.08
CA HIS A 114 23.46 -10.30 -17.07
C HIS A 114 24.40 -10.38 -15.87
N GLY A 115 24.59 -11.57 -15.29
CA GLY A 115 25.51 -11.78 -14.16
C GLY A 115 26.97 -11.46 -14.48
N LEU A 116 27.46 -11.83 -15.67
CA LEU A 116 28.80 -11.49 -16.15
C LEU A 116 28.99 -9.97 -16.23
N ILE A 117 28.01 -9.25 -16.78
CA ILE A 117 28.08 -7.79 -16.94
C ILE A 117 28.04 -7.09 -15.58
N VAL A 118 27.16 -7.53 -14.67
CA VAL A 118 27.10 -7.00 -13.30
C VAL A 118 28.46 -7.13 -12.60
N ALA A 119 29.09 -8.30 -12.67
CA ALA A 119 30.38 -8.54 -12.03
C ALA A 119 31.53 -7.78 -12.72
N ALA A 120 31.56 -7.78 -14.06
CA ALA A 120 32.56 -7.05 -14.83
C ALA A 120 32.46 -5.53 -14.61
N PHE A 121 31.26 -4.97 -14.51
CA PHE A 121 31.06 -3.55 -14.26
C PHE A 121 31.69 -3.09 -12.93
N ARG A 122 31.65 -3.93 -11.88
CA ARG A 122 32.28 -3.62 -10.59
C ARG A 122 33.80 -3.37 -10.74
N GLU A 123 34.46 -4.08 -11.64
CA GLU A 123 35.91 -3.96 -11.89
C GLU A 123 36.22 -2.90 -12.98
N TYR A 124 35.46 -2.89 -14.08
CA TYR A 124 35.78 -2.12 -15.29
C TYR A 124 35.02 -0.80 -15.45
N GLN A 125 33.93 -0.62 -14.69
CA GLN A 125 33.18 0.63 -14.57
C GLN A 125 32.60 1.14 -15.90
N ALA A 126 32.19 2.41 -15.93
CA ALA A 126 31.36 3.00 -16.99
C ALA A 126 31.99 3.01 -18.39
N SER A 127 33.31 3.20 -18.53
CA SER A 127 33.96 3.28 -19.85
C SER A 127 33.85 1.96 -20.63
N TRP A 128 34.03 0.83 -19.94
CA TRP A 128 33.84 -0.49 -20.52
C TRP A 128 32.37 -0.75 -20.89
N ALA A 129 31.43 -0.39 -20.00
CA ALA A 129 30.01 -0.56 -20.26
C ALA A 129 29.53 0.25 -21.48
N LEU A 130 30.00 1.49 -21.63
CA LEU A 130 29.71 2.31 -22.81
C LEU A 130 30.24 1.68 -24.10
N ALA A 131 31.45 1.11 -24.07
CA ALA A 131 32.02 0.39 -25.22
C ALA A 131 31.20 -0.86 -25.58
N LEU A 132 30.74 -1.62 -24.57
CA LEU A 132 29.88 -2.78 -24.77
C LEU A 132 28.53 -2.40 -25.38
N ILE A 133 27.88 -1.34 -24.87
CA ILE A 133 26.62 -0.83 -25.43
C ILE A 133 26.83 -0.37 -26.88
N ALA A 134 27.89 0.39 -27.15
CA ALA A 134 28.19 0.87 -28.49
C ALA A 134 28.38 -0.30 -29.46
N ARG A 135 29.14 -1.33 -29.06
CA ARG A 135 29.35 -2.53 -29.85
C ARG A 135 28.05 -3.29 -30.12
N ALA A 136 27.25 -3.54 -29.09
CA ALA A 136 25.97 -4.24 -29.21
C ALA A 136 25.01 -3.54 -30.20
N ARG A 137 25.06 -2.20 -30.24
CA ARG A 137 24.30 -1.38 -31.21
C ARG A 137 24.88 -1.46 -32.62
N THR A 138 26.20 -1.29 -32.79
CA THR A 138 26.84 -1.30 -34.12
C THR A 138 26.76 -2.66 -34.81
N GLU A 139 26.84 -3.73 -34.04
CA GLU A 139 26.81 -5.11 -34.54
C GLU A 139 25.41 -5.71 -34.60
N GLY A 140 24.38 -4.97 -34.15
CA GLY A 140 22.98 -5.39 -34.22
C GLY A 140 22.68 -6.66 -33.41
N TRP A 141 23.02 -6.66 -32.12
CA TRP A 141 22.76 -7.83 -31.25
C TRP A 141 21.26 -8.10 -31.00
N GLY A 142 20.40 -7.12 -31.30
CA GLY A 142 18.95 -7.19 -31.11
C GLY A 142 18.48 -6.60 -29.78
N ASP A 143 17.19 -6.24 -29.74
CA ASP A 143 16.59 -5.49 -28.64
C ASP A 143 16.69 -6.22 -27.30
N THR A 144 16.41 -7.52 -27.29
CA THR A 144 16.49 -8.36 -26.08
C THR A 144 17.91 -8.42 -25.50
N ALA A 145 18.92 -8.51 -26.37
CA ALA A 145 20.32 -8.53 -25.95
C ALA A 145 20.73 -7.16 -25.37
N LEU A 146 20.35 -6.07 -26.05
CA LEU A 146 20.65 -4.72 -25.58
C LEU A 146 19.97 -4.40 -24.24
N LEU A 147 18.70 -4.80 -24.07
CA LEU A 147 17.99 -4.70 -22.79
C LEU A 147 18.66 -5.51 -21.68
N THR A 148 19.19 -6.69 -22.00
CA THR A 148 19.94 -7.52 -21.04
C THR A 148 21.20 -6.79 -20.56
N VAL A 149 21.92 -6.13 -21.48
CA VAL A 149 23.10 -5.31 -21.14
C VAL A 149 22.71 -4.12 -20.27
N LEU A 150 21.73 -3.32 -20.68
CA LEU A 150 21.30 -2.12 -19.95
C LEU A 150 20.80 -2.44 -18.54
N ARG A 151 20.08 -3.56 -18.36
CA ARG A 151 19.56 -4.01 -17.04
C ARG A 151 20.63 -4.54 -16.09
N ALA A 152 21.82 -4.84 -16.58
CA ALA A 152 22.96 -5.28 -15.76
C ALA A 152 23.78 -4.10 -15.21
N LEU A 153 23.51 -2.89 -15.68
CA LEU A 153 24.22 -1.67 -15.33
C LEU A 153 23.48 -0.92 -14.20
N PRO A 154 24.17 -0.01 -13.47
CA PRO A 154 23.54 0.76 -12.41
C PRO A 154 22.41 1.63 -12.93
N MET A 155 21.42 1.91 -12.09
CA MET A 155 20.28 2.76 -12.44
C MET A 155 20.64 4.23 -12.29
N GLU A 156 21.51 4.69 -13.17
CA GLU A 156 22.04 6.06 -13.20
C GLU A 156 21.69 6.75 -14.51
N ARG A 157 21.74 8.09 -14.48
CA ARG A 157 21.32 8.93 -15.60
C ARG A 157 22.01 8.57 -16.93
N TRP A 158 23.31 8.31 -16.89
CA TRP A 158 24.06 7.99 -18.12
C TRP A 158 23.58 6.68 -18.78
N VAL A 159 23.10 5.69 -18.01
CA VAL A 159 22.53 4.44 -18.55
C VAL A 159 21.18 4.72 -19.19
N TRP A 160 20.36 5.54 -18.56
CA TRP A 160 19.06 5.94 -19.11
C TRP A 160 19.22 6.74 -20.39
N ASP A 161 20.21 7.62 -20.47
CA ASP A 161 20.53 8.35 -21.69
C ASP A 161 20.99 7.38 -22.81
N GLN A 162 21.70 6.30 -22.48
CA GLN A 162 22.01 5.25 -23.48
C GLN A 162 20.75 4.49 -23.93
N ALA A 163 19.82 4.18 -23.02
CA ALA A 163 18.57 3.53 -23.36
C ALA A 163 17.70 4.42 -24.28
N ALA A 164 17.60 5.72 -23.97
CA ALA A 164 16.92 6.70 -24.79
C ALA A 164 17.59 6.86 -26.18
N ALA A 165 18.92 6.92 -26.22
CA ALA A 165 19.68 7.02 -27.47
C ALA A 165 19.60 5.74 -28.34
N ALA A 166 19.25 4.59 -27.74
CA ALA A 166 19.03 3.34 -28.46
C ALA A 166 17.67 3.29 -29.17
N GLY A 167 16.70 4.11 -28.76
CA GLY A 167 15.40 4.25 -29.40
C GLY A 167 14.23 4.15 -28.41
N PRO A 168 13.03 4.64 -28.80
CA PRO A 168 11.88 4.73 -27.90
C PRO A 168 11.37 3.36 -27.42
N ASP A 169 11.49 2.32 -28.24
CA ASP A 169 11.06 0.96 -27.89
C ASP A 169 12.01 0.31 -26.87
N ILE A 170 13.32 0.52 -27.00
CA ILE A 170 14.33 0.06 -26.04
C ILE A 170 14.16 0.79 -24.71
N GLU A 171 14.00 2.11 -24.75
CA GLU A 171 13.78 2.91 -23.54
C GLU A 171 12.52 2.45 -22.80
N ALA A 172 11.40 2.29 -23.53
CA ALA A 172 10.15 1.79 -22.93
C ALA A 172 10.31 0.36 -22.39
N GLY A 173 11.01 -0.53 -23.10
CA GLY A 173 11.30 -1.89 -22.65
C GLY A 173 12.15 -1.93 -21.38
N TYR A 174 13.12 -1.02 -21.26
CA TYR A 174 13.93 -0.86 -20.06
C TYR A 174 13.05 -0.47 -18.87
N TRP A 175 12.32 0.64 -18.95
CA TRP A 175 11.47 1.13 -17.84
C TRP A 175 10.35 0.16 -17.45
N ARG A 176 9.85 -0.64 -18.39
CA ARG A 176 8.88 -1.72 -18.09
C ARG A 176 9.46 -2.83 -17.22
N THR A 177 10.77 -3.06 -17.26
CA THR A 177 11.40 -4.25 -16.65
C THR A 177 12.32 -3.93 -15.47
N ILE A 178 12.67 -2.66 -15.24
CA ILE A 178 13.56 -2.33 -14.12
C ILE A 178 12.91 -2.59 -12.74
N PRO A 179 13.64 -3.21 -11.80
CA PRO A 179 13.18 -3.37 -10.44
C PRO A 179 13.40 -2.07 -9.64
N VAL A 180 12.31 -1.32 -9.39
CA VAL A 180 12.34 0.01 -8.75
C VAL A 180 12.97 0.01 -7.36
N PHE A 181 12.92 -1.11 -6.64
CA PHE A 181 13.49 -1.25 -5.29
C PHE A 181 15.00 -0.93 -5.22
N TRP A 182 15.75 -1.09 -6.31
CA TRP A 182 17.20 -0.83 -6.31
C TRP A 182 17.57 0.56 -6.81
N LEU A 183 16.60 1.43 -7.08
CA LEU A 183 16.87 2.84 -7.33
C LEU A 183 17.30 3.51 -6.03
N ASP A 184 18.34 4.35 -6.13
CA ASP A 184 18.72 5.24 -5.03
C ASP A 184 17.61 6.28 -4.82
N ARG A 185 16.92 6.15 -3.69
CA ARG A 185 15.74 6.95 -3.34
C ARG A 185 16.10 8.37 -2.88
N ASP A 186 17.37 8.61 -2.58
CA ASP A 186 17.91 9.93 -2.22
C ASP A 186 18.49 10.66 -3.43
N SER A 187 18.42 10.06 -4.62
CA SER A 187 18.91 10.68 -5.85
C SER A 187 18.01 11.83 -6.30
N GLN A 188 18.63 12.92 -6.77
CA GLN A 188 17.92 14.02 -7.44
C GLN A 188 17.19 13.56 -8.73
N GLU A 189 17.53 12.37 -9.22
CA GLU A 189 16.95 11.77 -10.41
C GLU A 189 15.62 11.02 -10.16
N VAL A 190 15.17 10.90 -8.91
CA VAL A 190 13.91 10.21 -8.57
C VAL A 190 12.71 10.78 -9.33
N ALA A 191 12.61 12.12 -9.44
CA ALA A 191 11.54 12.75 -10.21
C ALA A 191 11.55 12.33 -11.68
N PHE A 192 12.75 12.19 -12.28
CA PHE A 192 12.89 11.68 -13.64
C PHE A 192 12.44 10.22 -13.74
N ALA A 193 12.87 9.35 -12.83
CA ALA A 193 12.47 7.95 -12.81
C ALA A 193 10.95 7.79 -12.66
N ILE A 194 10.30 8.54 -11.76
CA ILE A 194 8.83 8.58 -11.60
C ILE A 194 8.17 8.95 -12.94
N SER A 195 8.66 9.99 -13.62
CA SER A 195 8.08 10.43 -14.90
C SER A 195 8.17 9.34 -15.98
N GLN A 196 9.28 8.59 -16.02
CA GLN A 196 9.48 7.51 -16.99
C GLN A 196 8.62 6.28 -16.68
N LEU A 197 8.51 5.91 -15.40
CA LEU A 197 7.62 4.83 -14.95
C LEU A 197 6.16 5.14 -15.27
N LEU A 198 5.71 6.39 -15.05
CA LEU A 198 4.38 6.83 -15.44
C LEU A 198 4.13 6.71 -16.95
N ARG A 199 5.11 7.10 -17.77
CA ARG A 199 5.02 7.01 -19.24
C ARG A 199 4.80 5.58 -19.73
N VAL A 200 5.36 4.58 -19.04
CA VAL A 200 5.20 3.16 -19.40
C VAL A 200 4.05 2.46 -18.65
N GLY A 201 3.25 3.21 -17.89
CA GLY A 201 2.07 2.70 -17.18
C GLY A 201 2.39 1.94 -15.89
N ARG A 202 3.54 2.22 -15.25
CA ARG A 202 3.97 1.64 -13.97
C ARG A 202 3.76 2.62 -12.81
N ALA A 203 2.53 3.12 -12.69
CA ALA A 203 2.19 4.16 -11.73
C ALA A 203 2.29 3.70 -10.27
N VAL A 204 2.01 2.43 -9.98
CA VAL A 204 2.12 1.89 -8.61
C VAL A 204 3.58 1.69 -8.24
N SER A 205 4.41 1.17 -9.14
CA SER A 205 5.87 1.12 -8.92
C SER A 205 6.46 2.52 -8.70
N ALA A 206 5.98 3.53 -9.43
CA ALA A 206 6.37 4.93 -9.23
C ALA A 206 5.87 5.49 -7.89
N LEU A 207 4.74 5.00 -7.38
CA LEU A 207 4.18 5.38 -6.08
C LEU A 207 5.07 4.88 -4.93
N ASP A 208 5.52 3.61 -4.98
CA ASP A 208 6.51 3.08 -4.02
C ASP A 208 7.78 3.94 -4.01
N LEU A 209 8.27 4.31 -5.20
CA LEU A 209 9.47 5.15 -5.30
C LEU A 209 9.26 6.51 -4.63
N ALA A 210 8.14 7.18 -4.94
CA ALA A 210 7.81 8.50 -4.38
C ALA A 210 7.58 8.48 -2.87
N ALA A 211 6.95 7.42 -2.35
CA ALA A 211 6.63 7.28 -0.93
C ALA A 211 7.87 7.14 -0.03
N ASN A 212 8.97 6.63 -0.59
CA ASN A 212 10.21 6.35 0.14
C ASN A 212 11.36 7.27 -0.30
N ALA A 213 11.07 8.38 -0.97
CA ALA A 213 12.05 9.32 -1.47
C ALA A 213 12.27 10.46 -0.46
N ASP A 214 13.03 10.17 0.60
CA ASP A 214 13.17 11.04 1.77
C ASP A 214 13.83 12.40 1.46
N GLN A 215 14.85 12.41 0.58
CA GLN A 215 15.60 13.63 0.22
C GLN A 215 15.29 14.17 -1.18
N ALA A 216 14.55 13.42 -2.00
CA ALA A 216 14.34 13.82 -3.39
C ALA A 216 13.24 14.88 -3.54
N GLU A 217 13.55 15.95 -4.26
CA GLU A 217 12.59 17.01 -4.54
C GLU A 217 11.67 16.61 -5.71
N VAL A 218 10.58 15.89 -5.40
CA VAL A 218 9.57 15.52 -6.39
C VAL A 218 8.55 16.64 -6.55
N PRO A 219 8.36 17.24 -7.75
CA PRO A 219 7.41 18.35 -7.93
C PRO A 219 5.96 17.98 -7.60
N THR A 220 5.19 18.92 -7.04
CA THR A 220 3.79 18.70 -6.61
C THR A 220 2.92 18.22 -7.75
N ARG A 221 3.09 18.85 -8.92
CA ARG A 221 2.41 18.44 -10.14
C ARG A 221 2.61 16.95 -10.46
N LEU A 222 3.84 16.45 -10.29
CA LEU A 222 4.17 15.06 -10.61
C LEU A 222 3.54 14.09 -9.61
N LEU A 223 3.51 14.44 -8.31
CA LEU A 223 2.81 13.64 -7.29
C LEU A 223 1.30 13.58 -7.53
N VAL A 224 0.69 14.69 -7.97
CA VAL A 224 -0.74 14.73 -8.32
C VAL A 224 -1.03 13.85 -9.54
N GLU A 225 -0.20 13.95 -10.59
CA GLU A 225 -0.31 13.10 -11.79
C GLU A 225 -0.13 11.61 -11.42
N LEU A 226 0.84 11.31 -10.56
CA LEU A 226 1.12 9.97 -10.04
C LEU A 226 -0.08 9.36 -9.30
N LEU A 227 -0.65 10.07 -8.32
CA LEU A 227 -1.81 9.58 -7.56
C LEU A 227 -3.04 9.36 -8.45
N ARG A 228 -3.22 10.18 -9.50
CA ARG A 228 -4.31 9.99 -10.47
C ARG A 228 -4.05 8.76 -11.35
N ALA A 229 -2.82 8.59 -11.84
CA ALA A 229 -2.45 7.46 -12.68
C ALA A 229 -2.52 6.14 -11.92
N ALA A 230 -2.07 6.10 -10.66
CA ALA A 230 -2.09 4.89 -9.83
C ALA A 230 -3.51 4.46 -9.41
N ALA A 231 -4.49 5.38 -9.45
CA ALA A 231 -5.90 5.06 -9.21
C ALA A 231 -6.68 4.68 -10.47
N ALA A 232 -6.13 4.94 -11.66
CA ALA A 232 -6.78 4.60 -12.91
C ALA A 232 -6.72 3.08 -13.14
N PRO A 233 -7.74 2.47 -13.79
CA PRO A 233 -7.66 1.07 -14.19
C PRO A 233 -6.42 0.87 -15.08
N THR A 234 -5.67 -0.20 -14.85
CA THR A 234 -4.50 -0.53 -15.66
C THR A 234 -4.94 -0.72 -17.11
N THR A 235 -4.65 0.26 -17.95
CA THR A 235 -5.01 0.25 -19.39
C THR A 235 -3.92 -0.40 -20.25
N THR A 236 -2.76 -0.69 -19.66
CA THR A 236 -1.61 -1.27 -20.35
C THR A 236 -1.61 -2.79 -20.23
N PRO A 237 -1.85 -3.55 -21.31
CA PRO A 237 -1.73 -5.01 -21.29
C PRO A 237 -0.29 -5.42 -20.99
N GLY A 238 -0.09 -6.28 -19.99
CA GLY A 238 1.24 -6.83 -19.64
C GLY A 238 2.10 -5.94 -18.75
N ALA A 239 1.56 -4.85 -18.17
CA ALA A 239 2.21 -4.19 -17.05
C ALA A 239 1.98 -5.03 -15.78
N ASP A 240 3.00 -5.75 -15.33
CA ASP A 240 3.05 -6.38 -13.99
C ASP A 240 3.25 -5.31 -12.91
N ASP A 241 2.34 -4.32 -12.85
CA ASP A 241 2.33 -3.30 -11.81
C ASP A 241 1.52 -3.85 -10.60
N PRO A 242 2.07 -3.83 -9.38
CA PRO A 242 1.39 -4.37 -8.21
C PRO A 242 0.14 -3.56 -7.86
N LEU A 243 -0.65 -4.07 -6.91
CA LEU A 243 -1.73 -3.27 -6.32
C LEU A 243 -1.15 -2.12 -5.48
N PRO A 244 -1.78 -0.93 -5.50
CA PRO A 244 -1.31 0.19 -4.71
C PRO A 244 -1.40 -0.07 -3.21
N SER A 245 -0.31 0.19 -2.51
CA SER A 245 -0.20 0.09 -1.06
C SER A 245 -0.86 1.30 -0.39
N ALA A 246 -1.73 1.06 0.58
CA ALA A 246 -2.33 2.13 1.39
C ALA A 246 -1.27 2.93 2.17
N HIS A 247 -0.15 2.29 2.53
CA HIS A 247 0.97 2.94 3.18
C HIS A 247 1.62 3.99 2.27
N ASP A 248 1.92 3.61 1.02
CA ASP A 248 2.62 4.47 0.06
C ASP A 248 1.75 5.67 -0.33
N VAL A 249 0.44 5.42 -0.51
CA VAL A 249 -0.55 6.49 -0.72
C VAL A 249 -0.49 7.48 0.45
N ALA A 250 -0.61 6.99 1.68
CA ALA A 250 -0.61 7.86 2.87
C ALA A 250 0.71 8.64 3.04
N ALA A 251 1.84 8.03 2.70
CA ALA A 251 3.15 8.69 2.70
C ALA A 251 3.18 9.87 1.70
N VAL A 252 2.72 9.66 0.46
CA VAL A 252 2.65 10.74 -0.54
C VAL A 252 1.68 11.86 -0.12
N PHE A 253 0.53 11.53 0.48
CA PHE A 253 -0.36 12.55 1.06
C PHE A 253 0.29 13.33 2.20
N THR A 254 1.12 12.67 3.03
CA THR A 254 1.87 13.33 4.10
C THR A 254 2.89 14.32 3.54
N ILE A 255 3.53 13.99 2.42
CA ILE A 255 4.41 14.91 1.68
C ILE A 255 3.60 16.11 1.16
N LEU A 256 2.44 15.87 0.53
CA LEU A 256 1.59 16.93 -0.03
C LEU A 256 1.03 17.88 1.05
N ASP A 257 0.74 17.39 2.24
CA ASP A 257 0.24 18.20 3.36
C ASP A 257 1.24 19.28 3.83
N GLN A 258 2.53 19.12 3.51
CA GLN A 258 3.59 20.06 3.87
C GLN A 258 3.84 21.13 2.80
N ARG A 259 3.06 21.12 1.71
CA ARG A 259 3.29 21.99 0.55
C ARG A 259 2.24 23.09 0.44
N ASP A 260 2.71 24.29 0.12
CA ASP A 260 1.86 25.46 -0.08
C ASP A 260 1.42 25.66 -1.54
N ASP A 261 1.93 24.85 -2.47
CA ASP A 261 1.70 24.97 -3.92
C ASP A 261 0.60 24.05 -4.45
N ILE A 262 -0.17 23.41 -3.57
CA ILE A 262 -1.37 22.63 -3.90
C ILE A 262 -2.63 23.28 -3.33
N ASP A 263 -3.65 23.44 -4.17
CA ASP A 263 -4.92 23.97 -3.74
C ASP A 263 -5.80 22.90 -3.05
N ALA A 264 -6.66 23.34 -2.14
CA ALA A 264 -7.54 22.46 -1.37
C ALA A 264 -8.55 21.68 -2.24
N GLN A 265 -8.94 22.21 -3.40
CA GLN A 265 -9.88 21.51 -4.29
C GLN A 265 -9.18 20.31 -4.94
N THR A 266 -7.95 20.47 -5.43
CA THR A 266 -7.14 19.38 -5.99
C THR A 266 -6.86 18.32 -4.92
N LEU A 267 -6.43 18.71 -3.72
CA LEU A 267 -6.14 17.76 -2.65
C LEU A 267 -7.42 17.01 -2.20
N GLY A 268 -8.57 17.70 -2.10
CA GLY A 268 -9.86 17.08 -1.78
C GLY A 268 -10.34 16.08 -2.83
N GLN A 269 -10.11 16.36 -4.13
CA GLN A 269 -10.39 15.39 -5.20
C GLN A 269 -9.53 14.12 -5.07
N LEU A 270 -8.25 14.28 -4.74
CA LEU A 270 -7.36 13.14 -4.51
C LEU A 270 -7.79 12.35 -3.28
N GLU A 271 -8.16 13.02 -2.18
CA GLU A 271 -8.71 12.35 -0.99
C GLU A 271 -9.95 11.53 -1.33
N TRP A 272 -10.81 12.03 -2.23
CA TRP A 272 -12.00 11.30 -2.66
C TRP A 272 -11.64 10.04 -3.46
N ILE A 273 -10.68 10.15 -4.39
CA ILE A 273 -10.18 9.02 -5.18
C ILE A 273 -9.61 7.93 -4.25
N TRP A 274 -8.81 8.35 -3.26
CA TRP A 274 -8.09 7.44 -2.36
C TRP A 274 -8.78 7.19 -1.01
N LEU A 275 -10.05 7.57 -0.85
CA LEU A 275 -10.77 7.55 0.41
C LEU A 275 -10.64 6.22 1.17
N ARG A 276 -10.79 5.09 0.45
CA ARG A 276 -10.70 3.74 1.03
C ARG A 276 -9.30 3.38 1.49
N ALA A 277 -8.28 3.79 0.74
CA ALA A 277 -6.88 3.55 1.12
C ALA A 277 -6.49 4.41 2.33
N LEU A 278 -7.00 5.64 2.40
CA LEU A 278 -6.69 6.58 3.48
C LEU A 278 -7.46 6.28 4.78
N ALA A 279 -8.62 5.63 4.70
CA ALA A 279 -9.55 5.35 5.80
C ALA A 279 -8.92 4.90 7.12
N HIS A 280 -7.96 3.97 7.03
CA HIS A 280 -7.29 3.34 8.18
C HIS A 280 -5.77 3.51 8.12
N SER A 281 -5.31 4.53 7.38
CA SER A 281 -3.90 4.81 7.20
C SER A 281 -3.35 5.73 8.30
N SER A 282 -2.03 5.95 8.29
CA SER A 282 -1.36 6.93 9.14
C SER A 282 -1.82 8.38 8.88
N ARG A 283 -2.42 8.65 7.71
CA ARG A 283 -2.90 9.97 7.27
C ARG A 283 -4.34 9.83 6.78
N PRO A 284 -5.36 9.87 7.66
CA PRO A 284 -6.77 9.83 7.23
C PRO A 284 -7.16 11.07 6.41
N VAL A 285 -8.33 11.03 5.77
CA VAL A 285 -8.86 12.17 5.01
C VAL A 285 -9.10 13.38 5.93
N LYS A 286 -8.71 14.58 5.49
CA LYS A 286 -8.78 15.81 6.31
C LYS A 286 -9.74 16.83 5.72
N LEU A 287 -9.71 17.01 4.40
CA LEU A 287 -10.53 18.01 3.72
C LEU A 287 -11.97 17.56 3.55
N LEU A 288 -12.19 16.27 3.28
CA LEU A 288 -13.55 15.75 3.10
C LEU A 288 -14.40 15.85 4.38
N PRO A 289 -13.95 15.43 5.57
CA PRO A 289 -14.72 15.61 6.81
C PRO A 289 -15.00 17.08 7.13
N LYS A 290 -14.01 17.97 6.87
CA LYS A 290 -14.18 19.42 6.99
C LYS A 290 -15.28 19.94 6.07
N ALA A 291 -15.23 19.62 4.79
CA ALA A 291 -16.26 20.01 3.84
C ALA A 291 -17.66 19.50 4.22
N LEU A 292 -17.77 18.24 4.67
CA LEU A 292 -19.05 17.68 5.15
C LEU A 292 -19.61 18.44 6.35
N SER A 293 -18.75 18.82 7.31
CA SER A 293 -19.16 19.54 8.52
C SER A 293 -19.57 21.00 8.25
N GLU A 294 -19.11 21.59 7.13
CA GLU A 294 -19.38 22.99 6.77
C GLU A 294 -20.52 23.14 5.76
N GLN A 295 -20.79 22.10 4.96
CA GLN A 295 -21.75 22.18 3.84
C GLN A 295 -22.89 21.16 4.01
N PRO A 296 -24.05 21.57 4.58
CA PRO A 296 -25.24 20.72 4.69
C PRO A 296 -25.65 20.03 3.38
N ALA A 297 -25.58 20.76 2.26
CA ALA A 297 -25.93 20.25 0.93
C ALA A 297 -25.04 19.07 0.50
N LEU A 298 -23.73 19.11 0.81
CA LEU A 298 -22.80 18.03 0.51
C LEU A 298 -23.14 16.79 1.34
N PHE A 299 -23.47 16.96 2.62
CA PHE A 299 -23.91 15.85 3.47
C PHE A 299 -25.16 15.17 2.91
N VAL A 300 -26.16 15.96 2.48
CA VAL A 300 -27.37 15.42 1.85
C VAL A 300 -27.08 14.76 0.50
N GLN A 301 -26.13 15.27 -0.28
CA GLN A 301 -25.67 14.61 -1.50
C GLN A 301 -25.10 13.21 -1.21
N MET A 302 -24.30 13.05 -0.15
CA MET A 302 -23.80 11.73 0.27
C MET A 302 -24.97 10.82 0.70
N LEU A 303 -25.95 11.34 1.43
CA LEU A 303 -27.15 10.58 1.80
C LEU A 303 -27.95 10.12 0.56
N LYS A 304 -28.04 10.96 -0.48
CA LYS A 304 -28.72 10.61 -1.73
C LYS A 304 -28.05 9.45 -2.45
N ALA A 305 -26.72 9.38 -2.41
CA ALA A 305 -25.95 8.30 -3.02
C ALA A 305 -26.13 6.96 -2.27
N VAL A 306 -26.29 7.00 -0.94
CA VAL A 306 -26.31 5.80 -0.08
C VAL A 306 -27.73 5.26 0.15
N PHE A 307 -28.69 6.15 0.39
CA PHE A 307 -30.04 5.78 0.81
C PHE A 307 -31.05 6.02 -0.31
N LYS A 308 -31.99 5.09 -0.47
CA LYS A 308 -33.14 5.26 -1.38
C LYS A 308 -34.15 6.25 -0.78
N SER A 309 -34.82 7.03 -1.63
CA SER A 309 -35.95 7.88 -1.22
C SER A 309 -37.09 7.03 -0.65
N ARG A 310 -37.65 7.43 0.49
CA ARG A 310 -38.91 6.89 1.02
C ARG A 310 -40.06 7.82 0.58
N GLY A 311 -40.79 7.40 -0.45
CA GLY A 311 -41.97 8.10 -0.96
C GLY A 311 -42.06 7.99 -2.48
N GLY A 312 -43.11 7.35 -2.98
CA GLY A 312 -43.32 7.04 -4.41
C GLY A 312 -43.71 8.23 -5.30
N GLU A 313 -43.36 9.46 -4.94
CA GLU A 313 -43.69 10.69 -5.69
C GLU A 313 -42.45 11.49 -6.12
N SER A 314 -41.24 11.01 -5.82
CA SER A 314 -40.05 11.51 -6.53
C SER A 314 -40.06 10.94 -7.95
N GLU A 315 -39.79 11.77 -8.97
CA GLU A 315 -39.64 11.30 -10.36
C GLU A 315 -38.84 9.99 -10.38
N PRO A 316 -39.31 8.94 -11.08
CA PRO A 316 -38.55 7.71 -11.19
C PRO A 316 -37.17 8.07 -11.72
N GLU A 317 -36.13 7.89 -10.89
CA GLU A 317 -34.76 8.05 -11.34
C GLU A 317 -34.62 7.10 -12.54
N PRO A 318 -34.21 7.60 -13.72
CA PRO A 318 -34.14 6.79 -14.93
C PRO A 318 -33.29 5.55 -14.64
N GLU A 319 -33.76 4.37 -15.05
CA GLU A 319 -33.02 3.12 -14.85
C GLU A 319 -31.62 3.29 -15.48
N PRO A 320 -30.55 3.30 -14.68
CA PRO A 320 -29.21 3.50 -15.20
C PRO A 320 -28.78 2.29 -16.03
N VAL A 321 -28.04 2.51 -17.11
CA VAL A 321 -27.48 1.41 -17.90
C VAL A 321 -26.46 0.62 -17.07
N PRO A 322 -26.17 -0.66 -17.39
CA PRO A 322 -25.35 -1.54 -16.54
C PRO A 322 -23.97 -0.98 -16.13
N GLU A 323 -23.33 -0.19 -17.01
CA GLU A 323 -22.05 0.46 -16.73
C GLU A 323 -22.19 1.61 -15.71
N GLU A 324 -23.31 2.34 -15.76
CA GLU A 324 -23.67 3.37 -14.78
C GLU A 324 -24.05 2.76 -13.43
N VAL A 325 -24.63 1.55 -13.41
CA VAL A 325 -24.93 0.81 -12.16
C VAL A 325 -23.64 0.50 -11.38
N GLY A 326 -22.60 0.04 -12.07
CA GLY A 326 -21.29 -0.23 -11.45
C GLY A 326 -20.64 1.03 -10.86
N GLN A 327 -20.65 2.12 -11.62
CA GLN A 327 -20.13 3.41 -11.17
C GLN A 327 -20.95 4.01 -10.01
N ALA A 328 -22.28 3.92 -10.08
CA ALA A 328 -23.18 4.39 -9.03
C ALA A 328 -22.95 3.61 -7.72
N ARG A 329 -22.75 2.29 -7.81
CA ARG A 329 -22.43 1.45 -6.65
C ARG A 329 -21.10 1.84 -6.01
N MET A 330 -20.04 2.04 -6.80
CA MET A 330 -18.75 2.48 -6.26
C MET A 330 -18.86 3.84 -5.57
N ARG A 331 -19.59 4.79 -6.17
CA ARG A 331 -19.84 6.11 -5.56
C ARG A 331 -20.65 5.99 -4.26
N ALA A 332 -21.65 5.11 -4.21
CA ALA A 332 -22.43 4.86 -3.00
C ALA A 332 -21.58 4.24 -1.89
N GLU A 333 -20.70 3.29 -2.22
CA GLU A 333 -19.76 2.68 -1.27
C GLU A 333 -18.77 3.73 -0.72
N GLN A 334 -18.22 4.60 -1.57
CA GLN A 334 -17.37 5.72 -1.13
C GLN A 334 -18.13 6.74 -0.27
N ALA A 335 -19.34 7.13 -0.67
CA ALA A 335 -20.17 8.05 0.10
C ALA A 335 -20.54 7.48 1.48
N PHE A 336 -20.86 6.18 1.54
CA PHE A 336 -21.12 5.49 2.80
C PHE A 336 -19.88 5.50 3.70
N GLU A 337 -18.72 5.21 3.11
CA GLU A 337 -17.46 5.18 3.84
C GLU A 337 -17.06 6.56 4.38
N LEU A 338 -17.28 7.62 3.60
CA LEU A 338 -17.06 9.00 4.05
C LEU A 338 -17.99 9.39 5.20
N LEU A 339 -19.28 9.05 5.11
CA LEU A 339 -20.24 9.28 6.19
C LEU A 339 -19.86 8.52 7.46
N ARG A 340 -19.32 7.31 7.33
CA ARG A 340 -18.89 6.47 8.45
C ARG A 340 -17.67 7.03 9.17
N GLN A 341 -16.73 7.64 8.44
CA GLN A 341 -15.50 8.24 8.98
C GLN A 341 -15.67 9.70 9.42
N ALA A 342 -16.86 10.30 9.22
CA ALA A 342 -17.10 11.68 9.56
C ALA A 342 -17.06 11.86 11.09
N ASP A 343 -15.99 12.49 11.56
CA ASP A 343 -15.72 12.69 13.00
C ASP A 343 -15.71 14.17 13.40
N ARG A 344 -15.64 15.07 12.42
CA ARG A 344 -15.67 16.52 12.66
C ARG A 344 -17.11 16.97 12.80
N LEU A 345 -17.46 17.51 13.97
CA LEU A 345 -18.80 18.05 14.20
C LEU A 345 -19.00 19.38 13.46
N PRO A 346 -20.21 19.62 12.92
CA PRO A 346 -20.58 20.93 12.40
C PRO A 346 -20.49 22.00 13.49
N GLY A 347 -19.96 23.18 13.15
CA GLY A 347 -19.71 24.23 14.13
C GLY A 347 -18.43 24.05 14.95
N THR A 348 -17.61 23.02 14.70
CA THR A 348 -16.26 22.92 15.27
C THR A 348 -15.36 23.99 14.65
N ARG A 349 -14.86 24.90 15.49
CA ARG A 349 -13.90 25.95 15.13
C ARG A 349 -12.49 25.37 15.03
N ASP A 350 -11.56 26.13 14.45
CA ASP A 350 -10.16 25.70 14.30
C ASP A 350 -9.44 25.51 15.64
N ASP A 351 -9.95 26.11 16.72
CA ASP A 351 -9.46 25.91 18.10
C ASP A 351 -10.04 24.65 18.79
N GLY A 352 -10.86 23.87 18.08
CA GLY A 352 -11.50 22.66 18.60
C GLY A 352 -12.76 22.89 19.44
N THR A 353 -13.16 24.15 19.67
CA THR A 353 -14.40 24.47 20.38
C THR A 353 -15.62 24.25 19.47
N LEU A 354 -16.74 23.84 20.09
CA LEU A 354 -17.97 23.52 19.37
C LEU A 354 -18.99 24.64 19.55
N ASP A 355 -19.37 25.28 18.45
CA ASP A 355 -20.41 26.29 18.41
C ASP A 355 -21.80 25.65 18.36
N ALA A 356 -22.55 25.79 19.46
CA ALA A 356 -23.86 25.16 19.62
C ALA A 356 -24.93 25.73 18.67
N GLU A 357 -24.85 27.02 18.31
CA GLU A 357 -25.81 27.62 17.38
C GLU A 357 -25.53 27.19 15.95
N ALA A 358 -24.25 27.18 15.54
CA ALA A 358 -23.85 26.68 14.23
C ALA A 358 -24.22 25.20 14.04
N LEU A 359 -23.99 24.36 15.07
CA LEU A 359 -24.40 22.96 15.03
C LEU A 359 -25.91 22.81 14.84
N ARG A 360 -26.72 23.55 15.61
CA ARG A 360 -28.19 23.49 15.49
C ARG A 360 -28.68 23.97 14.13
N ALA A 361 -28.12 25.07 13.61
CA ALA A 361 -28.47 25.60 12.30
C ALA A 361 -28.15 24.59 11.19
N TRP A 362 -26.95 23.98 11.25
CA TRP A 362 -26.54 22.95 10.30
C TRP A 362 -27.49 21.74 10.33
N ILE A 363 -27.86 21.25 11.52
CA ILE A 363 -28.79 20.12 11.66
C ILE A 363 -30.16 20.48 11.08
N ALA A 364 -30.67 21.69 11.35
CA ALA A 364 -31.95 22.14 10.81
C ALA A 364 -31.95 22.16 9.27
N GLU A 365 -30.89 22.70 8.66
CA GLU A 365 -30.73 22.77 7.20
C GLU A 365 -30.63 21.38 6.56
N VAL A 366 -29.82 20.47 7.13
CA VAL A 366 -29.72 19.09 6.63
C VAL A 366 -31.09 18.39 6.68
N ARG A 367 -31.85 18.58 7.76
CA ARG A 367 -33.19 17.98 7.92
C ARG A 367 -34.18 18.52 6.90
N GLU A 368 -34.14 19.83 6.63
CA GLU A 368 -34.97 20.45 5.59
C GLU A 368 -34.64 19.87 4.20
N LEU A 369 -33.37 19.91 3.81
CA LEU A 369 -32.88 19.41 2.52
C LEU A 369 -33.14 17.91 2.33
N ALA A 370 -32.89 17.10 3.37
CA ALA A 370 -33.14 15.67 3.32
C ALA A 370 -34.64 15.34 3.33
N GLY A 371 -35.45 16.14 4.01
CA GLY A 371 -36.92 16.04 3.98
C GLY A 371 -37.46 16.24 2.57
N ALA A 372 -37.03 17.32 1.90
CA ALA A 372 -37.36 17.59 0.50
C ALA A 372 -36.90 16.46 -0.44
N ALA A 373 -35.82 15.75 -0.10
CA ALA A 373 -35.30 14.62 -0.86
C ALA A 373 -35.84 13.23 -0.43
N GLY A 374 -36.87 13.16 0.44
CA GLY A 374 -37.49 11.91 0.87
C GLY A 374 -36.60 11.02 1.76
N ARG A 375 -35.63 11.61 2.48
CA ARG A 375 -34.60 10.91 3.25
C ARG A 375 -34.49 11.38 4.72
N ALA A 376 -35.54 11.97 5.27
CA ALA A 376 -35.55 12.57 6.61
C ALA A 376 -35.08 11.61 7.72
N GLU A 377 -35.63 10.39 7.80
CA GLU A 377 -35.27 9.41 8.84
C GLU A 377 -33.82 8.91 8.70
N ALA A 378 -33.37 8.69 7.46
CA ALA A 378 -31.99 8.31 7.18
C ALA A 378 -31.01 9.44 7.54
N ALA A 379 -31.38 10.69 7.26
CA ALA A 379 -30.61 11.87 7.64
C ALA A 379 -30.49 11.98 9.16
N ASP A 380 -31.60 11.92 9.90
CA ASP A 380 -31.59 11.97 11.35
C ASP A 380 -30.68 10.86 11.93
N GLY A 381 -30.77 9.63 11.41
CA GLY A 381 -29.89 8.53 11.82
C GLY A 381 -28.40 8.78 11.57
N GLN A 382 -28.03 9.34 10.42
CA GLN A 382 -26.62 9.67 10.13
C GLN A 382 -26.13 10.89 10.92
N ILE A 383 -26.98 11.89 11.14
CA ILE A 383 -26.68 13.02 12.04
C ILE A 383 -26.38 12.49 13.45
N GLY A 384 -27.20 11.55 13.95
CA GLY A 384 -26.96 10.87 15.21
C GLY A 384 -25.57 10.25 15.28
N ARG A 385 -25.19 9.46 14.27
CA ARG A 385 -23.86 8.82 14.21
C ARG A 385 -22.72 9.84 14.19
N LEU A 386 -22.90 10.96 13.49
CA LEU A 386 -21.93 12.07 13.49
C LEU A 386 -21.80 12.66 14.90
N LEU A 387 -22.92 12.95 15.57
CA LEU A 387 -22.94 13.48 16.93
C LEU A 387 -22.25 12.57 17.96
N SER A 388 -22.14 11.27 17.69
CA SER A 388 -21.45 10.34 18.58
C SER A 388 -19.93 10.58 18.65
N ALA A 389 -19.38 11.40 17.73
CA ALA A 389 -18.00 11.89 17.75
C ALA A 389 -17.77 13.02 18.77
N ALA A 390 -18.81 13.42 19.52
CA ALA A 390 -18.71 14.51 20.48
C ALA A 390 -17.56 14.33 21.47
N PRO A 391 -16.83 15.41 21.80
CA PRO A 391 -15.92 15.39 22.94
C PRO A 391 -16.71 15.34 24.25
N THR A 392 -16.01 15.10 25.35
CA THR A 392 -16.54 15.33 26.70
C THR A 392 -16.74 16.84 26.91
N GLY A 393 -17.83 17.21 27.58
CA GLY A 393 -18.13 18.60 27.92
C GLY A 393 -17.13 19.19 28.90
N ALA A 394 -17.17 20.52 29.04
CA ALA A 394 -16.32 21.23 30.01
C ALA A 394 -16.69 20.87 31.46
N ASP A 395 -17.94 20.44 31.67
CA ASP A 395 -18.45 19.88 32.93
C ASP A 395 -17.97 18.44 33.25
N GLY A 396 -17.19 17.82 32.37
CA GLY A 396 -16.67 16.46 32.56
C GLY A 396 -17.66 15.35 32.24
N HIS A 397 -18.82 15.69 31.67
CA HIS A 397 -19.83 14.72 31.25
C HIS A 397 -19.87 14.59 29.72
N TRP A 398 -20.12 13.39 29.21
CA TRP A 398 -20.25 13.16 27.78
C TRP A 398 -21.73 12.96 27.39
N PRO A 399 -22.20 13.46 26.24
CA PRO A 399 -21.47 14.26 25.23
C PRO A 399 -21.33 15.73 25.65
N ALA A 400 -20.57 16.55 24.91
CA ALA A 400 -20.48 17.99 25.15
C ALA A 400 -21.85 18.70 25.14
N GLU A 401 -21.95 19.80 25.87
CA GLU A 401 -23.17 20.56 26.17
C GLU A 401 -23.94 20.95 24.90
N ALA A 402 -23.22 21.37 23.85
CA ALA A 402 -23.80 21.71 22.55
C ALA A 402 -24.55 20.52 21.90
N VAL A 403 -24.03 19.31 22.05
CA VAL A 403 -24.63 18.09 21.50
C VAL A 403 -25.86 17.67 22.32
N ARG A 404 -25.79 17.77 23.64
CA ARG A 404 -26.97 17.54 24.52
C ARG A 404 -28.10 18.49 24.16
N ALA A 405 -27.79 19.78 24.01
CA ALA A 405 -28.75 20.79 23.62
C ALA A 405 -29.36 20.51 22.23
N ALA A 406 -28.58 20.01 21.27
CA ALA A 406 -29.10 19.63 19.96
C ALA A 406 -30.04 18.42 20.03
N LEU A 407 -29.65 17.34 20.72
CA LEU A 407 -30.47 16.14 20.89
C LEU A 407 -31.81 16.47 21.57
N ASP A 408 -31.79 17.25 22.66
CA ASP A 408 -32.99 17.65 23.40
C ASP A 408 -33.85 18.69 22.67
N HIS A 409 -33.27 19.46 21.75
CA HIS A 409 -34.02 20.39 20.90
C HIS A 409 -34.80 19.64 19.81
N PHE A 410 -34.14 18.72 19.09
CA PHE A 410 -34.76 18.03 17.95
C PHE A 410 -35.58 16.79 18.34
N ARG A 411 -35.22 16.11 19.43
CA ARG A 411 -35.94 14.95 20.01
C ARG A 411 -36.32 13.87 18.99
N SER A 412 -35.43 13.62 18.03
CA SER A 412 -35.64 12.59 16.99
C SER A 412 -35.16 11.24 17.48
N GLN A 413 -36.04 10.23 17.47
CA GLN A 413 -35.68 8.87 17.85
C GLN A 413 -34.66 8.25 16.89
N ALA A 414 -34.78 8.52 15.58
CA ALA A 414 -33.82 8.04 14.59
C ALA A 414 -32.42 8.62 14.86
N MET A 415 -32.36 9.91 15.25
CA MET A 415 -31.11 10.57 15.63
C MET A 415 -30.52 10.02 16.93
N SER A 416 -31.35 9.80 17.95
CA SER A 416 -30.92 9.15 19.20
C SER A 416 -30.37 7.74 18.96
N ASN A 417 -31.08 6.91 18.19
CA ASN A 417 -30.62 5.57 17.84
C ASN A 417 -29.31 5.62 17.04
N GLY A 418 -29.20 6.54 16.08
CA GLY A 418 -27.98 6.77 15.32
C GLY A 418 -26.80 7.16 16.21
N PHE A 419 -27.04 8.01 17.21
CA PHE A 419 -26.05 8.42 18.20
C PHE A 419 -25.53 7.26 19.04
N CYS A 420 -26.42 6.40 19.54
CA CYS A 420 -26.02 5.20 20.27
C CYS A 420 -25.22 4.23 19.39
N VAL A 421 -25.73 3.91 18.20
CA VAL A 421 -25.05 3.02 17.23
C VAL A 421 -23.67 3.58 16.84
N GLY A 422 -23.57 4.89 16.60
CA GLY A 422 -22.31 5.55 16.30
C GLY A 422 -21.30 5.37 17.44
N LYS A 423 -21.74 5.55 18.69
CA LYS A 423 -20.86 5.41 19.86
C LYS A 423 -20.38 3.98 20.05
N LEU A 424 -21.26 2.99 19.87
CA LEU A 424 -20.90 1.56 19.92
C LEU A 424 -19.87 1.22 18.84
N ASN A 425 -20.10 1.63 17.60
CA ASN A 425 -19.17 1.35 16.48
C ASN A 425 -17.79 1.98 16.67
N ARG A 426 -17.72 3.16 17.30
CA ARG A 426 -16.45 3.86 17.60
C ARG A 426 -15.58 3.13 18.61
N ARG A 427 -16.14 2.18 19.37
CA ARG A 427 -15.36 1.36 20.32
C ARG A 427 -14.36 0.45 19.60
N GLY A 428 -14.67 0.01 18.38
CA GLY A 428 -13.85 -0.93 17.63
C GLY A 428 -13.78 -2.31 18.29
N ALA A 429 -12.81 -3.13 17.85
CA ALA A 429 -12.59 -4.47 18.38
C ALA A 429 -11.87 -4.40 19.74
N THR A 430 -12.38 -5.15 20.73
CA THR A 430 -11.79 -5.26 22.06
C THR A 430 -11.33 -6.68 22.35
N THR A 431 -10.13 -6.83 22.92
CA THR A 431 -9.57 -8.11 23.38
C THR A 431 -9.69 -8.22 24.90
N ARG A 432 -9.80 -9.46 25.39
CA ARG A 432 -9.90 -9.80 26.82
C ARG A 432 -9.03 -11.02 27.11
N ARG A 433 -8.62 -11.22 28.37
CA ARG A 433 -7.95 -12.47 28.77
C ARG A 433 -8.99 -13.58 28.99
N PRO A 434 -8.58 -14.86 28.94
CA PRO A 434 -9.45 -15.96 29.35
C PRO A 434 -10.02 -15.71 30.75
N GLY A 435 -11.34 -15.85 30.92
CA GLY A 435 -12.04 -15.65 32.20
C GLY A 435 -12.38 -14.21 32.59
N ASP A 436 -11.96 -13.18 31.84
CA ASP A 436 -12.23 -11.77 32.21
C ASP A 436 -13.72 -11.36 32.09
N GLY A 437 -14.51 -12.11 31.31
CA GLY A 437 -15.93 -11.86 31.09
C GLY A 437 -16.24 -10.43 30.61
N GLY A 438 -17.38 -9.90 31.03
CA GLY A 438 -17.91 -8.58 30.65
C GLY A 438 -17.44 -7.39 31.51
N ALA A 439 -16.27 -7.45 32.14
CA ALA A 439 -15.84 -6.42 33.09
C ALA A 439 -15.67 -5.03 32.44
N GLN A 440 -15.12 -4.97 31.22
CA GLN A 440 -14.91 -3.71 30.48
C GLN A 440 -16.25 -3.04 30.15
N GLU A 441 -17.22 -3.82 29.71
CA GLU A 441 -18.57 -3.38 29.36
C GLU A 441 -19.30 -2.77 30.56
N ARG A 442 -19.21 -3.41 31.74
CA ARG A 442 -19.82 -2.89 32.97
C ARG A 442 -19.24 -1.55 33.41
N GLN A 443 -17.93 -1.35 33.22
CA GLN A 443 -17.28 -0.08 33.51
C GLN A 443 -17.81 1.04 32.58
N LEU A 444 -18.02 0.71 31.30
CA LEU A 444 -18.63 1.64 30.34
C LEU A 444 -20.08 1.94 30.70
N ALA A 445 -20.90 0.92 30.97
CA ALA A 445 -22.28 1.09 31.40
C ALA A 445 -22.40 2.00 32.64
N THR A 446 -21.54 1.81 33.63
CA THR A 446 -21.47 2.65 34.84
C THR A 446 -21.17 4.11 34.50
N SER A 447 -20.24 4.36 33.58
CA SER A 447 -19.90 5.71 33.12
C SER A 447 -21.11 6.38 32.46
N TYR A 448 -21.80 5.67 31.55
CA TYR A 448 -22.97 6.21 30.86
C TYR A 448 -24.14 6.48 31.81
N ARG A 449 -24.45 5.58 32.76
CA ARG A 449 -25.45 5.81 33.83
C ARG A 449 -25.11 7.04 34.67
N THR A 450 -23.82 7.26 34.94
CA THR A 450 -23.36 8.40 35.73
C THR A 450 -23.61 9.71 34.97
N TRP A 451 -23.25 9.76 33.68
CA TRP A 451 -23.52 10.91 32.83
C TRP A 451 -25.02 11.14 32.63
N ALA A 452 -25.81 10.09 32.43
CA ALA A 452 -27.27 10.18 32.30
C ALA A 452 -27.90 10.91 33.49
N ARG A 453 -27.59 10.46 34.72
CA ARG A 453 -28.08 11.09 35.96
C ARG A 453 -27.64 12.54 36.13
N ALA A 454 -26.43 12.87 35.70
CA ALA A 454 -25.90 14.22 35.82
C ALA A 454 -26.65 15.22 34.92
N VAL A 455 -27.09 14.79 33.74
CA VAL A 455 -27.69 15.67 32.73
C VAL A 455 -29.22 15.58 32.67
N GLU A 456 -29.84 14.59 33.29
CA GLU A 456 -31.29 14.27 33.23
C GLU A 456 -32.20 15.47 33.45
N ARG A 457 -31.85 16.35 34.39
CA ARG A 457 -32.70 17.49 34.78
C ARG A 457 -32.81 18.55 33.66
N GLU A 458 -31.73 18.77 32.94
CA GLU A 458 -31.64 19.83 31.91
C GLU A 458 -31.80 19.24 30.50
N HIS A 459 -31.39 17.99 30.31
CA HIS A 459 -31.34 17.27 29.05
C HIS A 459 -31.93 15.85 29.17
N PRO A 460 -33.25 15.73 29.45
CA PRO A 460 -33.89 14.44 29.69
C PRO A 460 -33.84 13.49 28.47
N PHE A 461 -33.91 14.02 27.25
CA PHE A 461 -33.84 13.18 26.04
C PHE A 461 -32.43 12.62 25.83
N THR A 462 -31.40 13.43 26.11
CA THR A 462 -30.03 12.95 26.08
C THR A 462 -29.76 11.91 27.17
N ALA A 463 -30.27 12.12 28.39
CA ALA A 463 -30.14 11.14 29.47
C ALA A 463 -30.74 9.78 29.09
N GLN A 464 -31.91 9.77 28.44
CA GLN A 464 -32.52 8.54 27.93
C GLN A 464 -31.62 7.81 26.92
N ALA A 465 -30.95 8.53 26.02
CA ALA A 465 -30.01 7.94 25.07
C ALA A 465 -28.77 7.34 25.77
N LEU A 466 -28.28 8.02 26.82
CA LEU A 466 -27.17 7.53 27.63
C LEU A 466 -27.54 6.28 28.45
N ASP A 467 -28.76 6.22 28.98
CA ASP A 467 -29.27 5.02 29.65
C ASP A 467 -29.41 3.85 28.67
N ALA A 468 -29.92 4.09 27.47
CA ALA A 468 -29.99 3.06 26.42
C ALA A 468 -28.61 2.51 26.06
N LEU A 469 -27.59 3.39 25.95
CA LEU A 469 -26.20 2.95 25.77
C LEU A 469 -25.70 2.10 26.95
N ALA A 470 -26.04 2.47 28.18
CA ALA A 470 -25.66 1.69 29.34
C ALA A 470 -26.28 0.28 29.30
N ASP A 471 -27.55 0.18 28.95
CA ASP A 471 -28.26 -1.09 28.85
C ASP A 471 -27.68 -1.99 27.74
N ASP A 472 -27.30 -1.43 26.58
CA ASP A 472 -26.60 -2.16 25.51
C ASP A 472 -25.27 -2.74 26.01
N TYR A 473 -24.46 -1.96 26.74
CA TYR A 473 -23.22 -2.46 27.33
C TYR A 473 -23.47 -3.50 28.44
N GLU A 474 -24.52 -3.36 29.25
CA GLU A 474 -24.88 -4.38 30.23
C GLU A 474 -25.26 -5.72 29.55
N HIS A 475 -25.92 -5.66 28.40
CA HIS A 475 -26.22 -6.84 27.59
C HIS A 475 -24.95 -7.49 27.02
N ASP A 476 -24.06 -6.69 26.43
CA ASP A 476 -22.76 -7.17 25.93
C ASP A 476 -21.93 -7.80 27.05
N ALA A 477 -21.97 -7.22 28.26
CA ALA A 477 -21.27 -7.76 29.42
C ALA A 477 -21.72 -9.19 29.73
N GLN A 478 -23.04 -9.41 29.77
CA GLN A 478 -23.62 -10.72 30.05
C GLN A 478 -23.25 -11.74 28.97
N TRP A 479 -23.24 -11.32 27.70
CA TRP A 479 -22.82 -12.19 26.60
C TRP A 479 -21.36 -12.63 26.75
N HIS A 480 -20.47 -11.71 27.13
CA HIS A 480 -19.07 -12.03 27.37
C HIS A 480 -18.83 -12.91 28.60
N ASP A 481 -19.61 -12.77 29.67
CA ASP A 481 -19.53 -13.69 30.81
C ASP A 481 -19.93 -15.11 30.40
N GLN A 482 -21.02 -15.27 29.65
CA GLN A 482 -21.47 -16.57 29.17
C GLN A 482 -20.48 -17.23 28.20
N ASP A 483 -19.75 -16.42 27.44
CA ASP A 483 -18.67 -16.92 26.57
C ASP A 483 -17.46 -17.38 27.39
N ALA A 484 -17.04 -16.58 28.38
CA ALA A 484 -15.95 -16.94 29.29
C ALA A 484 -16.27 -18.23 30.07
N GLU A 485 -17.47 -18.33 30.63
CA GLU A 485 -17.93 -19.53 31.33
C GLU A 485 -17.88 -20.75 30.41
N ARG A 486 -18.34 -20.65 29.15
CA ARG A 486 -18.32 -21.78 28.19
C ARG A 486 -16.92 -22.26 27.83
N GLN A 487 -15.92 -21.37 27.81
CA GLN A 487 -14.52 -21.75 27.57
C GLN A 487 -13.95 -22.52 28.77
N ASP A 488 -14.31 -22.14 30.00
CA ASP A 488 -13.91 -22.86 31.22
C ASP A 488 -14.47 -24.29 31.31
N TRP A 489 -15.52 -24.64 30.53
CA TRP A 489 -16.06 -26.01 30.46
C TRP A 489 -15.41 -26.89 29.38
N GLN A 490 -14.59 -26.31 28.49
CA GLN A 490 -13.96 -27.04 27.37
C GLN A 490 -12.49 -27.41 27.61
N ASP A 491 -11.84 -26.77 28.59
CA ASP A 491 -10.52 -27.14 29.14
C ASP A 491 -10.67 -28.06 30.37
#